data_AF-A0A6U1NZ90-F1
#
_entry.id   AF-A0A6U1NZ90-F1
#
_cell.length_a   1.000
_cell.length_b   1.000
_cell.length_c   1.000
_cell.angle_alpha   90.00
_cell.angle_beta   90.00
_cell.angle_gamma   90.00
#
_symmetry.space_group_name_H-M   'P 1'
#
loop_
_entity.id
_entity.type
_entity.pdbx_description
1 polymer ?
#
loop_
_entity_poly.entity_id
_entity_poly.type
_entity_poly.pdbx_seq_one_letter_code
_entity_poly.pdbx_strand_id
1 'polypeptide(L)'
;DMAAPIPSDNGLLTSYANLSKPDHNMRDPTSQFAINSQQGSACFAALNTIKTGSVALVVQPAVAEDDDQEQHVKPVLIVNAVTKDGGSSPSLDAEKGVALHPRTLVIAQNNSKLALVQSMVDLDIDCPDRQKFYNGYTQIFVNANANVTHSYLEETGGKVTRGTELRDTQVPEGEVKPREIESARPALQDTHLEALDTHLVGDGASYSCTILSVGGSGRIRIAQSVTLLRPGAETELNGFCLSGGAQRSEMKTNIHHCAQGTSSKQLQKTMVGGRAQGAFRGRIRVEQMAQQTDSDQLSRTILLTDRCRAYAIPTLEIIADDVKCAHGATVSDLSEEELFYLRSRGLDQRAARNLLMYGFAGDITKFVDPSMQGEVDGEAGIQSRVVELLNNLVPQGSRVVQGDFQSV
;
A
#
# COMPACT_ATOMS: atom_id res chain seq x y z
N ASP A 1 -1.35 25.30 -30.61
CA ASP A 1 -2.72 24.79 -30.81
C ASP A 1 -2.75 23.27 -30.85
N MET A 2 -2.71 22.66 -29.65
CA MET A 2 -2.56 21.21 -29.39
C MET A 2 -3.72 20.70 -28.53
N ALA A 3 -4.95 21.10 -28.85
CA ALA A 3 -6.15 20.54 -28.23
C ALA A 3 -6.84 19.63 -29.26
N ALA A 4 -6.93 18.34 -28.95
CA ALA A 4 -7.76 17.43 -29.73
C ALA A 4 -9.25 17.83 -29.59
N PRO A 5 -10.04 17.77 -30.67
CA PRO A 5 -11.47 18.03 -30.58
C PRO A 5 -12.16 16.95 -29.73
N ILE A 6 -13.01 17.41 -28.81
CA ILE A 6 -13.87 16.57 -27.98
C ILE A 6 -14.93 15.92 -28.90
N PRO A 7 -15.11 14.58 -28.89
CA PRO A 7 -16.16 13.94 -29.68
C PRO A 7 -17.55 14.40 -29.22
N SER A 8 -18.36 14.92 -30.15
CA SER A 8 -19.68 15.52 -29.89
C SER A 8 -20.84 14.52 -29.86
N ASP A 9 -20.60 13.23 -30.10
CA ASP A 9 -21.67 12.25 -30.27
C ASP A 9 -22.13 11.64 -28.94
N ASN A 10 -23.29 12.14 -28.49
CA ASN A 10 -24.02 11.77 -27.27
C ASN A 10 -24.53 10.31 -27.20
N GLY A 11 -24.24 9.46 -28.19
CA GLY A 11 -24.79 8.10 -28.29
C GLY A 11 -24.30 7.13 -27.20
N LEU A 12 -23.02 7.24 -26.81
CA LEU A 12 -22.45 6.43 -25.73
C LEU A 12 -23.06 6.80 -24.37
N LEU A 13 -23.23 8.09 -24.11
CA LEU A 13 -23.80 8.63 -22.86
C LEU A 13 -25.26 8.23 -22.66
N THR A 14 -26.05 8.13 -23.73
CA THR A 14 -27.47 7.72 -23.64
C THR A 14 -27.62 6.25 -23.25
N SER A 15 -26.69 5.38 -23.68
CA SER A 15 -26.73 3.96 -23.32
C SER A 15 -26.48 3.72 -21.82
N TYR A 16 -25.52 4.44 -21.22
CA TYR A 16 -25.21 4.35 -19.80
C TYR A 16 -26.30 4.98 -18.91
N ALA A 17 -26.96 6.04 -19.39
CA ALA A 17 -28.09 6.66 -18.68
C ALA A 17 -29.33 5.75 -18.60
N ASN A 18 -29.52 4.84 -19.56
CA ASN A 18 -30.61 3.87 -19.53
C ASN A 18 -30.36 2.71 -18.56
N LEU A 19 -29.10 2.42 -18.22
CA LEU A 19 -28.71 1.40 -17.24
C LEU A 19 -28.88 1.89 -15.79
N SER A 20 -29.08 3.18 -15.56
CA SER A 20 -29.04 3.80 -14.22
C SER A 20 -30.40 4.12 -13.59
N LYS A 21 -31.53 3.64 -14.11
CA LYS A 21 -32.87 3.88 -13.51
C LYS A 21 -33.72 2.61 -13.37
N PRO A 22 -34.56 2.50 -12.30
CA PRO A 22 -34.98 3.56 -11.38
C PRO A 22 -34.36 3.56 -9.97
N ASP A 23 -33.60 2.55 -9.54
CA ASP A 23 -33.23 2.41 -8.11
C ASP A 23 -31.80 2.84 -7.73
N HIS A 24 -31.07 3.55 -8.60
CA HIS A 24 -29.73 4.05 -8.30
C HIS A 24 -29.73 5.59 -8.17
N ASN A 25 -29.36 6.09 -6.98
CA ASN A 25 -29.20 7.50 -6.60
C ASN A 25 -28.03 8.21 -7.32
N MET A 26 -27.81 7.97 -8.61
CA MET A 26 -26.84 8.70 -9.40
C MET A 26 -27.56 9.84 -10.12
N ARG A 27 -27.37 11.07 -9.63
CA ARG A 27 -27.63 12.30 -10.41
C ARG A 27 -26.69 12.33 -11.64
N ASP A 28 -26.81 13.39 -12.45
CA ASP A 28 -25.99 13.61 -13.66
C ASP A 28 -24.55 13.13 -13.48
N PRO A 29 -23.99 12.42 -14.48
CA PRO A 29 -22.67 11.81 -14.38
C PRO A 29 -21.66 12.85 -13.89
N THR A 30 -21.03 12.58 -12.75
CA THR A 30 -19.93 13.38 -12.20
C THR A 30 -18.74 13.28 -13.14
N SER A 31 -18.74 14.16 -14.15
CA SER A 31 -17.72 14.34 -15.19
C SER A 31 -17.26 13.05 -15.89
N GLN A 32 -16.62 13.22 -17.05
CA GLN A 32 -16.08 12.15 -17.88
C GLN A 32 -14.94 11.35 -17.18
N PHE A 33 -14.65 11.66 -15.92
CA PHE A 33 -13.57 11.11 -15.10
C PHE A 33 -14.03 10.10 -14.05
N ALA A 34 -15.27 9.62 -14.11
CA ALA A 34 -15.66 8.36 -13.48
C ALA A 34 -15.00 7.18 -14.23
N ILE A 35 -13.66 7.18 -14.28
CA ILE A 35 -12.88 6.04 -14.69
C ILE A 35 -13.22 4.97 -13.68
N ASN A 36 -13.81 3.91 -14.22
CA ASN A 36 -14.25 2.76 -13.48
C ASN A 36 -12.99 2.04 -12.96
N SER A 37 -12.38 2.55 -11.89
CA SER A 37 -11.34 1.89 -11.08
C SER A 37 -11.93 0.72 -10.28
N GLN A 38 -12.92 0.02 -10.86
CA GLN A 38 -13.65 -1.16 -10.34
C GLN A 38 -12.77 -2.39 -10.10
N GLN A 39 -11.46 -2.21 -10.03
CA GLN A 39 -10.50 -3.28 -9.85
C GLN A 39 -10.22 -3.48 -8.35
N GLY A 40 -11.17 -4.09 -7.65
CA GLY A 40 -10.95 -4.77 -6.36
C GLY A 40 -10.95 -3.91 -5.09
N SER A 41 -10.91 -2.59 -5.18
CA SER A 41 -11.10 -1.64 -4.07
C SER A 41 -12.49 -1.03 -4.01
N ALA A 42 -13.27 -1.11 -5.10
CA ALA A 42 -14.53 -0.40 -5.25
C ALA A 42 -15.57 -0.68 -4.15
N CYS A 43 -15.63 -1.90 -3.62
CA CYS A 43 -16.54 -2.21 -2.52
C CYS A 43 -16.10 -1.56 -1.20
N PHE A 44 -14.80 -1.44 -0.94
CA PHE A 44 -14.25 -0.83 0.28
C PHE A 44 -14.34 0.69 0.24
N ALA A 45 -14.01 1.28 -0.91
CA ALA A 45 -14.20 2.70 -1.18
C ALA A 45 -15.70 3.08 -1.10
N ALA A 46 -16.61 2.26 -1.64
CA ALA A 46 -18.05 2.49 -1.52
C ALA A 46 -18.51 2.40 -0.06
N LEU A 47 -18.06 1.38 0.68
CA LEU A 47 -18.36 1.26 2.11
C LEU A 47 -17.85 2.46 2.91
N ASN A 48 -16.61 2.89 2.68
CA ASN A 48 -16.04 4.09 3.31
C ASN A 48 -16.87 5.33 2.95
N THR A 49 -17.24 5.50 1.68
CA THR A 49 -18.05 6.64 1.22
C THR A 49 -19.39 6.74 1.95
N ILE A 50 -20.02 5.59 2.26
CA ILE A 50 -21.30 5.56 2.99
C ILE A 50 -21.12 5.78 4.49
N LYS A 51 -20.00 5.29 5.06
CA LYS A 51 -19.78 5.24 6.51
C LYS A 51 -18.94 6.37 7.08
N THR A 52 -18.20 7.08 6.25
CA THR A 52 -17.35 8.17 6.71
C THR A 52 -18.21 9.29 7.32
N GLY A 53 -17.82 9.76 8.50
CA GLY A 53 -18.49 10.88 9.16
C GLY A 53 -17.99 12.24 8.70
N SER A 54 -16.77 12.32 8.18
CA SER A 54 -16.12 13.56 7.76
C SER A 54 -15.03 13.29 6.71
N VAL A 55 -14.53 14.35 6.09
CA VAL A 55 -13.43 14.27 5.11
C VAL A 55 -12.34 15.24 5.51
N ALA A 56 -11.12 14.74 5.70
CA ALA A 56 -9.94 15.58 5.84
C ALA A 56 -9.57 16.14 4.47
N LEU A 57 -9.79 17.45 4.27
CA LEU A 57 -9.46 18.14 3.03
C LEU A 57 -8.10 18.84 3.17
N VAL A 58 -7.15 18.49 2.30
CA VAL A 58 -5.85 19.14 2.17
C VAL A 58 -5.77 19.80 0.80
N VAL A 59 -5.59 21.11 0.76
CA VAL A 59 -5.42 21.86 -0.50
C VAL A 59 -4.09 22.59 -0.45
N GLN A 60 -3.19 22.27 -1.37
CA GLN A 60 -2.00 23.05 -1.61
C GLN A 60 -2.29 24.07 -2.73
N PRO A 61 -2.27 25.38 -2.44
CA PRO A 61 -2.57 26.42 -3.43
C PRO A 61 -1.56 26.47 -4.58
N ALA A 62 -1.99 27.04 -5.71
CA ALA A 62 -1.13 27.24 -6.86
C ALA A 62 0.00 28.21 -6.55
N VAL A 63 1.18 27.96 -7.10
CA VAL A 63 2.36 28.82 -6.99
C VAL A 63 2.61 29.48 -8.35
N ALA A 64 3.01 30.76 -8.34
CA ALA A 64 3.38 31.47 -9.56
C ALA A 64 4.66 30.86 -10.16
N GLU A 65 4.77 30.81 -11.49
CA GLU A 65 5.90 30.18 -12.19
C GLU A 65 7.26 30.81 -11.88
N ASP A 66 7.30 32.06 -11.40
CA ASP A 66 8.53 32.79 -11.08
C ASP A 66 9.04 32.59 -9.64
N ASP A 67 8.32 31.85 -8.78
CA ASP A 67 8.68 31.66 -7.36
C ASP A 67 9.48 30.37 -7.16
N ASP A 68 10.64 30.32 -7.82
CA ASP A 68 11.56 29.17 -7.87
C ASP A 68 12.44 29.06 -6.61
N GLN A 69 11.87 29.32 -5.44
CA GLN A 69 12.60 29.07 -4.19
C GLN A 69 12.61 27.57 -3.91
N GLU A 70 13.80 26.97 -3.79
CA GLU A 70 14.02 25.66 -3.19
C GLU A 70 13.62 25.68 -1.71
N GLN A 71 12.31 25.73 -1.44
CA GLN A 71 11.77 25.62 -0.11
C GLN A 71 11.59 24.15 0.22
N HIS A 72 12.25 23.71 1.29
CA HIS A 72 11.96 22.44 1.94
C HIS A 72 10.48 22.44 2.36
N VAL A 73 9.66 21.64 1.68
CA VAL A 73 8.21 21.53 1.99
C VAL A 73 8.05 20.80 3.31
N LYS A 74 7.48 21.46 4.32
CA LYS A 74 7.11 20.78 5.56
C LYS A 74 5.95 19.81 5.26
N PRO A 75 6.06 18.52 5.64
CA PRO A 75 5.01 17.56 5.33
C PRO A 75 3.74 17.84 6.13
N VAL A 76 2.59 17.63 5.51
CA VAL A 76 1.30 17.55 6.20
C VAL A 76 1.18 16.15 6.79
N LEU A 77 1.10 16.07 8.11
CA LEU A 77 0.94 14.82 8.84
C LEU A 77 -0.53 14.52 9.09
N ILE A 78 -1.00 13.35 8.63
CA ILE A 78 -2.35 12.84 8.83
C ILE A 78 -2.26 11.56 9.64
N VAL A 79 -2.70 11.59 10.90
CA VAL A 79 -2.70 10.43 11.79
C VAL A 79 -4.13 9.98 12.05
N ASN A 80 -4.45 8.78 11.60
CA ASN A 80 -5.70 8.10 11.90
C ASN A 80 -5.42 7.09 13.02
N ALA A 81 -6.00 7.33 14.20
CA ALA A 81 -5.77 6.52 15.38
C ALA A 81 -7.07 5.92 15.92
N VAL A 82 -7.05 4.63 16.26
CA VAL A 82 -8.06 4.03 17.14
C VAL A 82 -7.62 4.19 18.59
N THR A 83 -8.47 4.78 19.41
CA THR A 83 -8.27 4.93 20.85
C THR A 83 -9.13 3.93 21.62
N LYS A 84 -8.81 3.73 22.91
CA LYS A 84 -9.48 2.78 23.81
C LYS A 84 -11.01 2.86 23.83
N ASP A 85 -11.55 4.08 23.75
CA ASP A 85 -13.00 4.29 23.81
C ASP A 85 -13.67 4.16 22.42
N GLY A 86 -12.91 3.87 21.36
CA GLY A 86 -13.39 3.79 19.98
C GLY A 86 -14.01 5.09 19.47
N GLY A 87 -13.66 6.24 20.08
CA GLY A 87 -14.26 7.55 19.81
C GLY A 87 -15.67 7.75 20.42
N SER A 88 -16.14 6.86 21.28
CA SER A 88 -17.46 6.94 21.93
C SER A 88 -17.37 7.31 23.42
N SER A 89 -18.42 7.89 23.99
CA SER A 89 -18.52 8.15 25.44
C SER A 89 -18.44 6.82 26.21
N PRO A 90 -17.77 6.75 27.39
CA PRO A 90 -17.42 5.52 28.11
C PRO A 90 -18.58 4.61 28.59
N SER A 91 -19.81 4.80 28.10
CA SER A 91 -21.03 4.15 28.59
C SER A 91 -21.70 3.17 27.63
N LEU A 92 -21.13 2.87 26.46
CA LEU A 92 -21.74 1.96 25.48
C LEU A 92 -20.81 0.79 25.10
N ASP A 93 -21.09 -0.37 25.69
CA ASP A 93 -20.67 -1.73 25.31
C ASP A 93 -19.19 -1.89 24.89
N ALA A 94 -18.30 -2.05 25.88
CA ALA A 94 -16.91 -2.45 25.66
C ALA A 94 -16.74 -3.78 24.87
N GLU A 95 -17.80 -4.58 24.75
CA GLU A 95 -17.84 -5.82 23.97
C GLU A 95 -18.05 -5.61 22.45
N LYS A 96 -18.46 -4.41 22.01
CA LYS A 96 -18.67 -4.13 20.57
C LYS A 96 -17.36 -3.73 19.90
N GLY A 97 -17.03 -4.39 18.78
CA GLY A 97 -15.89 -4.05 17.95
C GLY A 97 -15.90 -2.61 17.43
N VAL A 98 -14.74 -2.10 17.02
CA VAL A 98 -14.56 -0.74 16.49
C VAL A 98 -14.49 -0.79 14.97
N ALA A 99 -15.20 0.12 14.29
CA ALA A 99 -15.04 0.35 12.86
C ALA A 99 -14.61 1.80 12.63
N LEU A 100 -13.48 1.99 11.95
CA LEU A 100 -12.93 3.31 11.62
C LEU A 100 -12.90 3.49 10.10
N HIS A 101 -13.52 4.57 9.63
CA HIS A 101 -13.67 4.90 8.21
C HIS A 101 -13.05 6.26 7.88
N PRO A 102 -11.72 6.44 7.98
CA PRO A 102 -11.10 7.72 7.72
C PRO A 102 -11.16 8.01 6.22
N ARG A 103 -11.42 9.28 5.86
CA ARG A 103 -11.41 9.73 4.48
C ARG A 103 -10.59 10.98 4.32
N THR A 104 -9.69 10.95 3.35
CA THR A 104 -8.80 12.07 3.02
C THR A 104 -9.01 12.46 1.56
N LEU A 105 -9.12 13.76 1.30
CA LEU A 105 -9.13 14.34 -0.03
C LEU A 105 -7.99 15.36 -0.14
N VAL A 106 -7.12 15.17 -1.11
CA VAL A 106 -5.96 16.04 -1.36
C VAL A 106 -6.09 16.67 -2.74
N ILE A 107 -5.82 17.98 -2.82
CA ILE A 107 -5.76 18.73 -4.08
C ILE A 107 -4.44 19.51 -4.10
N ALA A 108 -3.53 19.13 -4.98
CA ALA A 108 -2.33 19.89 -5.28
C ALA A 108 -2.59 20.73 -6.55
N GLN A 109 -2.67 22.05 -6.40
CA GLN A 109 -2.92 22.97 -7.51
C GLN A 109 -1.65 23.21 -8.36
N ASN A 110 -1.79 23.96 -9.45
CA ASN A 110 -0.72 24.13 -10.44
C ASN A 110 0.60 24.59 -9.81
N ASN A 111 1.71 24.03 -10.30
CA ASN A 111 3.08 24.36 -9.89
C ASN A 111 3.36 24.19 -8.38
N SER A 112 2.48 23.51 -7.64
CA SER A 112 2.63 23.36 -6.20
C SER A 112 3.49 22.16 -5.83
N LYS A 113 4.15 22.23 -4.67
CA LYS A 113 4.88 21.11 -4.06
C LYS A 113 4.22 20.76 -2.73
N LEU A 114 3.89 19.49 -2.53
CA LEU A 114 3.22 19.01 -1.33
C LEU A 114 3.85 17.71 -0.85
N ALA A 115 4.24 17.66 0.42
CA ALA A 115 4.66 16.43 1.08
C ALA A 115 3.55 15.97 2.05
N LEU A 116 3.21 14.69 1.98
CA LEU A 116 2.21 14.05 2.82
C LEU A 116 2.85 12.90 3.59
N VAL A 117 2.59 12.86 4.89
CA VAL A 117 2.85 11.68 5.72
C VAL A 117 1.53 11.24 6.31
N GLN A 118 1.03 10.08 5.90
CA GLN A 118 -0.19 9.49 6.40
C GLN A 118 0.16 8.26 7.24
N SER A 119 -0.43 8.14 8.43
CA SER A 119 -0.24 6.99 9.30
C SER A 119 -1.56 6.48 9.85
N MET A 120 -1.71 5.15 9.84
CA MET A 120 -2.82 4.44 10.47
C MET A 120 -2.28 3.64 11.65
N VAL A 121 -2.71 3.99 12.87
CA VAL A 121 -2.14 3.44 14.10
C VAL A 121 -3.24 2.93 15.02
N ASP A 122 -2.95 1.83 15.72
CA ASP A 122 -3.80 1.31 16.78
C ASP A 122 -3.21 1.68 18.14
N LEU A 123 -3.86 2.59 18.87
CA LEU A 123 -3.47 2.97 20.23
C LEU A 123 -4.20 2.14 21.30
N ASP A 124 -5.14 1.28 20.90
CA ASP A 124 -5.91 0.40 21.79
C ASP A 124 -5.32 -1.01 21.86
N ILE A 125 -3.98 -1.10 21.95
CA ILE A 125 -3.24 -2.36 21.96
C ILE A 125 -3.49 -3.22 23.22
N ASP A 126 -4.04 -2.63 24.29
CA ASP A 126 -4.33 -3.31 25.56
C ASP A 126 -5.69 -4.03 25.59
N CYS A 127 -6.50 -3.92 24.52
CA CYS A 127 -7.80 -4.58 24.40
C CYS A 127 -7.82 -5.55 23.19
N PRO A 128 -7.04 -6.65 23.22
CA PRO A 128 -6.89 -7.55 22.07
C PRO A 128 -8.19 -8.28 21.71
N ASP A 129 -9.13 -8.44 22.64
CA ASP A 129 -10.40 -9.15 22.41
C ASP A 129 -11.44 -8.29 21.66
N ARG A 130 -11.17 -6.99 21.50
CA ARG A 130 -12.06 -6.08 20.77
C ARG A 130 -11.66 -6.07 19.30
N GLN A 131 -12.51 -6.64 18.45
CA GLN A 131 -12.29 -6.66 17.00
C GLN A 131 -12.27 -5.26 16.40
N LYS A 132 -11.31 -4.99 15.51
CA LYS A 132 -11.15 -3.70 14.84
C LYS A 132 -11.22 -3.86 13.32
N PHE A 133 -12.00 -2.97 12.72
CA PHE A 133 -12.14 -2.85 11.28
C PHE A 133 -11.68 -1.47 10.84
N TYR A 134 -10.61 -1.43 10.06
CA TYR A 134 -10.07 -0.21 9.47
C TYR A 134 -10.43 -0.20 8.00
N ASN A 135 -11.08 0.86 7.54
CA ASN A 135 -11.42 1.05 6.14
C ASN A 135 -11.11 2.48 5.73
N GLY A 136 -9.85 2.75 5.36
CA GLY A 136 -9.39 4.07 4.93
C GLY A 136 -9.55 4.32 3.44
N TYR A 137 -9.82 5.58 3.09
CA TYR A 137 -9.88 6.01 1.70
C TYR A 137 -9.23 7.37 1.50
N THR A 138 -8.15 7.41 0.73
CA THR A 138 -7.46 8.64 0.34
C THR A 138 -7.63 8.89 -1.16
N GLN A 139 -8.13 10.06 -1.52
CA GLN A 139 -8.23 10.53 -2.90
C GLN A 139 -7.28 11.72 -3.11
N ILE A 140 -6.51 11.71 -4.19
CA ILE A 140 -5.51 12.76 -4.47
C ILE A 140 -5.68 13.24 -5.92
N PHE A 141 -5.78 14.56 -6.10
CA PHE A 141 -5.78 15.21 -7.41
C PHE A 141 -4.54 16.08 -7.56
N VAL A 142 -3.73 15.81 -8.59
CA VAL A 142 -2.47 16.51 -8.87
C VAL A 142 -2.61 17.28 -10.18
N ASN A 143 -2.56 18.61 -10.10
CA ASN A 143 -2.71 19.49 -11.26
C ASN A 143 -1.36 19.76 -11.96
N ALA A 144 -1.35 20.68 -12.93
CA ALA A 144 -0.24 20.84 -13.87
C ALA A 144 1.05 21.24 -13.16
N ASN A 145 2.15 20.57 -13.49
CA ASN A 145 3.47 20.75 -12.90
C ASN A 145 3.51 20.65 -11.36
N ALA A 146 2.48 20.09 -10.73
CA ALA A 146 2.46 19.89 -9.30
C ALA A 146 3.22 18.62 -8.93
N ASN A 147 3.96 18.66 -7.82
CA ASN A 147 4.72 17.52 -7.30
C ASN A 147 4.18 17.14 -5.92
N VAL A 148 3.79 15.88 -5.77
CA VAL A 148 3.30 15.33 -4.50
C VAL A 148 4.16 14.14 -4.08
N THR A 149 4.75 14.22 -2.89
CA THR A 149 5.38 13.09 -2.21
C THR A 149 4.44 12.56 -1.13
N HIS A 150 4.24 11.25 -1.06
CA HIS A 150 3.30 10.64 -0.12
C HIS A 150 3.90 9.42 0.56
N SER A 151 4.19 9.53 1.85
CA SER A 151 4.56 8.38 2.67
C SER A 151 3.35 7.88 3.45
N TYR A 152 2.98 6.62 3.26
CA TYR A 152 1.89 5.98 4.01
C TYR A 152 2.44 4.87 4.90
N LEU A 153 2.08 4.90 6.17
CA LEU A 153 2.50 3.94 7.19
C LEU A 153 1.28 3.24 7.80
N GLU A 154 1.27 1.91 7.71
CA GLU A 154 0.24 1.07 8.31
C GLU A 154 0.84 0.30 9.48
N GLU A 155 0.36 0.61 10.69
CA GLU A 155 0.81 0.05 11.97
C GLU A 155 -0.38 -0.46 12.80
N THR A 156 -1.49 -0.86 12.16
CA THR A 156 -2.70 -1.29 12.84
C THR A 156 -2.61 -2.71 13.39
N GLY A 157 -3.35 -3.02 14.47
CA GLY A 157 -3.35 -4.34 15.09
C GLY A 157 -2.05 -4.67 15.84
N GLY A 158 -1.25 -3.65 16.17
CA GLY A 158 0.02 -3.79 16.89
C GLY A 158 1.20 -4.17 15.99
N LYS A 159 2.21 -4.81 16.57
CA LYS A 159 3.43 -5.25 15.86
C LYS A 159 3.18 -6.56 15.13
N VAL A 160 3.83 -6.77 13.98
CA VAL A 160 3.93 -8.10 13.34
C VAL A 160 4.33 -9.14 14.39
N THR A 161 3.42 -10.08 14.66
CA THR A 161 3.44 -10.82 15.92
C THR A 161 4.68 -11.73 16.06
N ARG A 162 5.37 -11.61 17.19
CA ARG A 162 6.32 -12.59 17.75
C ARG A 162 5.54 -13.80 18.29
N GLY A 163 6.00 -15.02 18.03
CA GLY A 163 5.73 -16.17 18.89
C GLY A 163 4.32 -16.78 18.87
N THR A 164 3.46 -16.45 17.91
CA THR A 164 2.16 -17.13 17.75
C THR A 164 2.29 -18.38 16.87
N GLU A 165 3.27 -19.23 17.14
CA GLU A 165 3.07 -20.64 16.87
C GLU A 165 2.88 -21.25 18.25
N LEU A 166 1.65 -21.71 18.55
CA LEU A 166 1.61 -22.97 19.28
C LEU A 166 2.53 -23.87 18.47
N ARG A 167 3.62 -24.36 19.07
CA ARG A 167 4.41 -25.40 18.43
C ARG A 167 3.42 -26.46 17.97
N ASP A 168 3.66 -27.17 16.87
CA ASP A 168 2.74 -28.24 16.46
C ASP A 168 2.43 -29.22 17.61
N THR A 169 3.34 -29.34 18.58
CA THR A 169 3.20 -30.11 19.84
C THR A 169 2.25 -29.52 20.90
N GLN A 170 1.80 -28.28 20.73
CA GLN A 170 0.87 -27.56 21.60
C GLN A 170 -0.51 -27.39 20.95
N VAL A 171 -0.65 -27.82 19.69
CA VAL A 171 -1.96 -28.02 19.06
C VAL A 171 -2.58 -29.26 19.70
N PRO A 172 -3.77 -29.18 20.31
CA PRO A 172 -4.43 -30.36 20.88
C PRO A 172 -4.57 -31.44 19.81
N GLU A 173 -4.07 -32.65 20.08
CA GLU A 173 -4.26 -33.79 19.18
C GLU A 173 -5.76 -34.14 19.12
N GLY A 174 -6.38 -33.88 17.97
CA GLY A 174 -7.77 -34.21 17.69
C GLY A 174 -8.59 -33.03 17.18
N GLU A 175 -9.03 -33.15 15.92
CA GLU A 175 -10.17 -32.47 15.28
C GLU A 175 -10.15 -30.98 14.92
N VAL A 176 -9.22 -30.14 15.36
CA VAL A 176 -9.26 -28.72 14.95
C VAL A 176 -8.41 -28.50 13.71
N LYS A 177 -9.04 -28.08 12.59
CA LYS A 177 -8.28 -27.73 11.39
C LYS A 177 -7.33 -26.58 11.72
N PRO A 178 -6.10 -26.53 11.17
CA PRO A 178 -5.17 -25.41 11.43
C PRO A 178 -5.79 -24.02 11.18
N ARG A 179 -6.74 -23.92 10.24
CA ARG A 179 -7.52 -22.71 9.95
C ARG A 179 -8.45 -22.27 11.08
N GLU A 180 -9.02 -23.22 11.83
CA GLU A 180 -9.88 -22.94 13.00
C GLU A 180 -9.04 -22.44 14.18
N ILE A 181 -7.85 -23.00 14.38
CA ILE A 181 -6.86 -22.52 15.37
C ILE A 181 -6.38 -21.10 15.04
N GLU A 182 -6.13 -20.81 13.76
CA GLU A 182 -5.77 -19.46 13.30
C GLU A 182 -6.94 -18.48 13.48
N SER A 183 -8.19 -18.88 13.20
CA SER A 183 -9.36 -18.00 13.38
C SER A 183 -9.68 -17.62 14.83
N ALA A 184 -9.23 -18.43 15.79
CA ALA A 184 -9.42 -18.18 17.22
C ALA A 184 -8.45 -17.13 17.80
N ARG A 185 -7.49 -16.62 17.02
CA ARG A 185 -6.49 -15.65 17.51
C ARG A 185 -7.02 -14.23 17.47
N PRO A 186 -7.07 -13.49 18.59
CA PRO A 186 -7.64 -12.14 18.63
C PRO A 186 -7.01 -11.17 17.61
N ALA A 187 -5.68 -11.14 17.49
CA ALA A 187 -4.98 -10.30 16.50
C ALA A 187 -5.29 -10.64 15.03
N LEU A 188 -5.78 -11.85 14.73
CA LEU A 188 -6.19 -12.24 13.38
C LEU A 188 -7.66 -11.89 13.05
N GLN A 189 -8.38 -11.34 14.02
CA GLN A 189 -9.76 -10.90 13.86
C GLN A 189 -9.81 -9.49 13.25
N ASP A 190 -8.77 -8.68 13.48
CA ASP A 190 -8.66 -7.36 12.89
C ASP A 190 -8.50 -7.40 11.38
N THR A 191 -9.10 -6.41 10.73
CA THR A 191 -9.07 -6.29 9.27
C THR A 191 -8.80 -4.84 8.89
N HIS A 192 -7.76 -4.63 8.10
CA HIS A 192 -7.35 -3.36 7.54
C HIS A 192 -7.53 -3.36 6.03
N LEU A 193 -8.35 -2.43 5.54
CA LEU A 193 -8.60 -2.20 4.13
C LEU A 193 -8.28 -0.74 3.82
N GLU A 194 -7.37 -0.49 2.90
CA GLU A 194 -7.02 0.86 2.49
C GLU A 194 -7.15 0.99 0.99
N ALA A 195 -7.76 2.09 0.55
CA ALA A 195 -7.80 2.49 -0.85
C ALA A 195 -7.11 3.86 -1.02
N LEU A 196 -6.16 3.95 -1.94
CA LEU A 196 -5.49 5.19 -2.33
C LEU A 196 -5.74 5.40 -3.83
N ASP A 197 -6.53 6.41 -4.18
CA ASP A 197 -6.86 6.75 -5.57
C ASP A 197 -6.23 8.11 -5.93
N THR A 198 -5.21 8.09 -6.77
CA THR A 198 -4.52 9.30 -7.24
C THR A 198 -4.81 9.55 -8.72
N HIS A 199 -5.21 10.78 -9.05
CA HIS A 199 -5.46 11.25 -10.40
C HIS A 199 -4.50 12.40 -10.74
N LEU A 200 -3.61 12.17 -11.70
CA LEU A 200 -2.73 13.19 -12.25
C LEU A 200 -3.48 13.86 -13.40
N VAL A 201 -4.17 14.96 -13.07
CA VAL A 201 -5.14 15.66 -13.93
C VAL A 201 -4.54 16.85 -14.69
N GLY A 202 -3.27 17.18 -14.45
CA GLY A 202 -2.56 18.24 -15.17
C GLY A 202 -1.31 17.76 -15.89
N ASP A 203 -0.89 18.52 -16.89
CA ASP A 203 0.31 18.24 -17.70
C ASP A 203 1.55 18.32 -16.80
N GLY A 204 2.50 17.38 -16.97
CA GLY A 204 3.73 17.35 -16.16
C GLY A 204 3.52 17.12 -14.65
N ALA A 205 2.34 16.66 -14.22
CA ALA A 205 2.07 16.31 -12.83
C ALA A 205 2.96 15.14 -12.37
N SER A 206 3.39 15.16 -11.12
CA SER A 206 4.28 14.14 -10.54
C SER A 206 3.76 13.65 -9.19
N TYR A 207 3.73 12.33 -9.01
CA TYR A 207 3.31 11.69 -7.75
C TYR A 207 4.27 10.56 -7.36
N SER A 208 4.97 10.72 -6.25
CA SER A 208 5.79 9.67 -5.65
C SER A 208 5.16 9.19 -4.35
N CYS A 209 5.00 7.88 -4.19
CA CYS A 209 4.40 7.30 -3.00
C CYS A 209 5.16 6.10 -2.49
N THR A 210 5.41 6.09 -1.18
CA THR A 210 6.05 4.98 -0.47
C THR A 210 5.12 4.44 0.60
N ILE A 211 4.69 3.19 0.46
CA ILE A 211 3.81 2.51 1.41
C ILE A 211 4.61 1.51 2.25
N LEU A 212 4.57 1.67 3.57
CA LEU A 212 5.11 0.71 4.53
C LEU A 212 3.96 0.04 5.27
N SER A 213 3.73 -1.24 5.03
CA SER A 213 2.77 -2.04 5.78
C SER A 213 3.50 -3.00 6.70
N VAL A 214 3.43 -2.67 7.99
CA VAL A 214 4.14 -3.35 9.07
C VAL A 214 3.23 -3.59 10.29
N GLY A 215 1.91 -3.45 10.13
CA GLY A 215 0.92 -3.70 11.16
C GLY A 215 0.75 -5.17 11.51
N GLY A 216 0.17 -5.41 12.69
CA GLY A 216 -0.17 -6.71 13.26
C GLY A 216 -1.57 -7.22 12.88
N SER A 217 -2.38 -6.41 12.19
CA SER A 217 -3.73 -6.79 11.72
C SER A 217 -3.72 -8.12 10.98
N GLY A 218 -4.75 -8.94 11.23
CA GLY A 218 -4.85 -10.29 10.66
C GLY A 218 -4.99 -10.32 9.15
N ARG A 219 -5.80 -9.42 8.62
CA ARG A 219 -6.03 -9.24 7.19
C ARG A 219 -5.71 -7.81 6.83
N ILE A 220 -4.76 -7.63 5.93
CA ILE A 220 -4.38 -6.31 5.42
C ILE A 220 -4.53 -6.35 3.92
N ARG A 221 -5.29 -5.41 3.37
CA ARG A 221 -5.37 -5.19 1.93
C ARG A 221 -5.25 -3.72 1.63
N ILE A 222 -4.18 -3.36 0.94
CA ILE A 222 -3.94 -2.00 0.49
C ILE A 222 -4.05 -2.01 -1.03
N ALA A 223 -4.91 -1.14 -1.56
CA ALA A 223 -5.12 -0.97 -2.98
C ALA A 223 -4.77 0.46 -3.37
N GLN A 224 -3.73 0.59 -4.19
CA GLN A 224 -3.27 1.87 -4.71
C GLN A 224 -3.55 1.94 -6.22
N SER A 225 -4.32 2.93 -6.64
CA SER A 225 -4.60 3.21 -8.04
C SER A 225 -4.05 4.59 -8.40
N VAL A 226 -3.24 4.66 -9.45
CA VAL A 226 -2.73 5.92 -10.00
C VAL A 226 -3.13 6.02 -11.46
N THR A 227 -3.80 7.11 -11.82
CA THR A 227 -4.23 7.35 -13.19
C THR A 227 -3.52 8.58 -13.75
N LEU A 228 -2.73 8.38 -14.81
CA LEU A 228 -1.97 9.41 -15.50
C LEU A 228 -2.81 9.92 -16.68
N LEU A 229 -3.58 10.99 -16.44
CA LEU A 229 -4.60 11.47 -17.38
C LEU A 229 -4.09 12.44 -18.42
N ARG A 230 -2.88 12.98 -18.21
CA ARG A 230 -2.34 14.11 -18.97
C ARG A 230 -0.91 13.86 -19.44
N PRO A 231 -0.49 14.52 -20.54
CA PRO A 231 0.84 14.31 -21.09
C PRO A 231 1.97 14.65 -20.12
N GLY A 232 3.05 13.88 -20.19
CA GLY A 232 4.24 14.10 -19.36
C GLY A 232 4.04 13.81 -17.87
N ALA A 233 2.87 13.30 -17.45
CA ALA A 233 2.64 12.92 -16.08
C ALA A 233 3.52 11.72 -15.68
N GLU A 234 4.03 11.73 -14.46
CA GLU A 234 4.96 10.71 -13.95
C GLU A 234 4.54 10.19 -12.57
N THR A 235 4.83 8.93 -12.29
CA THR A 235 4.61 8.37 -10.95
C THR A 235 5.69 7.39 -10.50
N GLU A 236 6.02 7.43 -9.22
CA GLU A 236 6.89 6.45 -8.59
C GLU A 236 6.14 5.78 -7.42
N LEU A 237 6.02 4.46 -7.45
CA LEU A 237 5.34 3.68 -6.43
C LEU A 237 6.30 2.71 -5.75
N ASN A 238 6.57 2.95 -4.49
CA ASN A 238 7.45 2.14 -3.66
C ASN A 238 6.64 1.49 -2.54
N GLY A 239 6.93 0.23 -2.24
CA GLY A 239 6.18 -0.50 -1.23
C GLY A 239 7.01 -1.51 -0.48
N PHE A 240 6.74 -1.63 0.82
CA PHE A 240 7.26 -2.69 1.66
C PHE A 240 6.14 -3.30 2.51
N CYS A 241 5.96 -4.62 2.38
CA CYS A 241 5.01 -5.38 3.18
C CYS A 241 5.75 -6.40 4.04
N LEU A 242 5.46 -6.41 5.34
CA LEU A 242 5.97 -7.38 6.28
C LEU A 242 4.82 -8.21 6.86
N SER A 243 4.95 -9.54 6.88
CA SER A 243 3.90 -10.41 7.43
C SER A 243 4.46 -11.59 8.19
N GLY A 244 3.84 -11.90 9.33
CA GLY A 244 4.25 -12.96 10.23
C GLY A 244 3.08 -13.76 10.80
N GLY A 245 3.38 -14.79 11.59
CA GLY A 245 2.37 -15.62 12.22
C GLY A 245 1.47 -16.29 11.19
N ALA A 246 0.19 -15.91 11.14
CA ALA A 246 -0.77 -16.35 10.11
C ALA A 246 -1.52 -15.17 9.47
N GLN A 247 -0.86 -14.01 9.41
CA GLN A 247 -1.40 -12.83 8.74
C GLN A 247 -1.59 -13.06 7.24
N ARG A 248 -2.51 -12.31 6.65
CA ARG A 248 -2.71 -12.23 5.20
C ARG A 248 -2.57 -10.79 4.78
N SER A 249 -1.51 -10.49 4.04
CA SER A 249 -1.29 -9.17 3.43
C SER A 249 -1.46 -9.26 1.93
N GLU A 250 -2.14 -8.27 1.36
CA GLU A 250 -2.25 -8.07 -0.08
C GLU A 250 -1.95 -6.60 -0.40
N MET A 251 -0.91 -6.37 -1.21
CA MET A 251 -0.64 -5.09 -1.84
C MET A 251 -1.09 -5.16 -3.29
N LYS A 252 -2.04 -4.31 -3.67
CA LYS A 252 -2.51 -4.19 -5.03
C LYS A 252 -2.15 -2.82 -5.60
N THR A 253 -1.53 -2.81 -6.77
CA THR A 253 -1.31 -1.57 -7.53
C THR A 253 -1.99 -1.61 -8.89
N ASN A 254 -2.50 -0.46 -9.32
CA ASN A 254 -3.04 -0.25 -10.65
C ASN A 254 -2.50 1.09 -11.18
N ILE A 255 -1.55 1.02 -12.11
CA ILE A 255 -1.00 2.19 -12.79
C ILE A 255 -1.65 2.27 -14.16
N HIS A 256 -2.38 3.35 -14.43
CA HIS A 256 -3.16 3.51 -15.64
C HIS A 256 -2.67 4.71 -16.45
N HIS A 257 -1.92 4.42 -17.51
CA HIS A 257 -1.40 5.39 -18.47
C HIS A 257 -2.47 5.70 -19.52
N CYS A 258 -3.03 6.91 -19.47
CA CYS A 258 -4.11 7.35 -20.38
C CYS A 258 -3.63 8.39 -21.42
N ALA A 259 -2.45 8.97 -21.24
CA ALA A 259 -1.93 10.05 -22.07
C ALA A 259 -0.48 9.78 -22.55
N GLN A 260 -0.06 10.53 -23.58
CA GLN A 260 1.23 10.36 -24.23
C GLN A 260 2.40 10.80 -23.33
N GLY A 261 3.54 10.14 -23.46
CA GLY A 261 4.78 10.52 -22.80
C GLY A 261 4.71 10.41 -21.27
N THR A 262 3.86 9.53 -20.76
CA THR A 262 3.72 9.29 -19.33
C THR A 262 4.74 8.25 -18.85
N SER A 263 5.23 8.38 -17.63
CA SER A 263 6.25 7.48 -17.08
C SER A 263 5.84 6.89 -15.73
N SER A 264 6.29 5.67 -15.44
CA SER A 264 6.12 5.10 -14.11
C SER A 264 7.25 4.16 -13.68
N LYS A 265 7.56 4.19 -12.39
CA LYS A 265 8.48 3.23 -11.76
C LYS A 265 7.81 2.62 -10.54
N GLN A 266 7.91 1.31 -10.39
CA GLN A 266 7.38 0.62 -9.25
C GLN A 266 8.38 -0.39 -8.67
N LEU A 267 8.64 -0.27 -7.36
CA LEU A 267 9.38 -1.27 -6.58
C LEU A 267 8.53 -1.75 -5.40
N GLN A 268 8.07 -2.99 -5.48
CA GLN A 268 7.44 -3.68 -4.35
C GLN A 268 8.42 -4.66 -3.71
N LYS A 269 8.62 -4.53 -2.40
CA LYS A 269 9.34 -5.50 -1.57
C LYS A 269 8.38 -6.16 -0.58
N THR A 270 8.50 -7.47 -0.42
CA THR A 270 7.68 -8.23 0.53
C THR A 270 8.54 -9.20 1.32
N MET A 271 8.33 -9.30 2.63
CA MET A 271 8.92 -10.33 3.48
C MET A 271 7.82 -11.07 4.25
N VAL A 272 7.83 -12.40 4.14
CA VAL A 272 6.77 -13.25 4.72
C VAL A 272 7.40 -14.33 5.59
N GLY A 273 6.92 -14.50 6.82
CA GLY A 273 7.38 -15.52 7.75
C GLY A 273 6.26 -16.23 8.52
N GLY A 274 6.61 -17.27 9.26
CA GLY A 274 5.67 -18.18 9.93
C GLY A 274 4.82 -18.99 8.94
N ARG A 275 3.50 -18.88 9.06
CA ARG A 275 2.46 -19.44 8.17
C ARG A 275 1.72 -18.34 7.40
N ALA A 276 2.26 -17.12 7.41
CA ALA A 276 1.63 -15.96 6.79
C ALA A 276 1.56 -16.09 5.26
N GLN A 277 0.67 -15.32 4.68
CA GLN A 277 0.51 -15.20 3.23
C GLN A 277 0.69 -13.75 2.82
N GLY A 278 1.62 -13.50 1.92
CA GLY A 278 1.79 -12.21 1.27
C GLY A 278 1.38 -12.29 -0.20
N ALA A 279 0.71 -11.27 -0.72
CA ALA A 279 0.39 -11.18 -2.13
C ALA A 279 0.72 -9.79 -2.67
N PHE A 280 1.45 -9.73 -3.77
CA PHE A 280 1.57 -8.55 -4.60
C PHE A 280 0.79 -8.77 -5.91
N ARG A 281 -0.11 -7.84 -6.24
CA ARG A 281 -0.83 -7.82 -7.51
C ARG A 281 -0.65 -6.46 -8.16
N GLY A 282 0.30 -6.35 -9.08
CA GLY A 282 0.58 -5.11 -9.79
C GLY A 282 0.04 -5.14 -11.21
N ARG A 283 -0.75 -4.15 -11.59
CA ARG A 283 -1.26 -4.00 -12.95
C ARG A 283 -0.76 -2.69 -13.53
N ILE A 284 -0.17 -2.76 -14.72
CA ILE A 284 0.07 -1.59 -15.56
C ILE A 284 -0.85 -1.70 -16.78
N ARG A 285 -1.63 -0.66 -17.03
CA ARG A 285 -2.47 -0.54 -18.21
C ARG A 285 -2.06 0.67 -19.02
N VAL A 286 -1.83 0.48 -20.30
CA VAL A 286 -1.43 1.53 -21.26
C VAL A 286 -2.46 1.62 -22.36
N GLU A 287 -3.22 2.71 -22.39
CA GLU A 287 -4.24 2.94 -23.40
C GLU A 287 -3.64 3.20 -24.79
N GLN A 288 -4.41 2.96 -25.86
CA GLN A 288 -3.95 3.16 -27.25
C GLN A 288 -3.36 4.57 -27.50
N MET A 289 -3.89 5.59 -26.84
CA MET A 289 -3.43 6.98 -27.00
C MET A 289 -2.17 7.30 -26.16
N ALA A 290 -1.80 6.44 -25.21
CA ALA A 290 -0.66 6.62 -24.32
C ALA A 290 0.66 6.15 -24.97
N GLN A 291 0.95 6.69 -26.16
CA GLN A 291 2.22 6.46 -26.86
C GLN A 291 3.39 7.05 -26.06
N GLN A 292 4.59 6.59 -26.35
CA GLN A 292 5.83 6.96 -25.66
C GLN A 292 5.77 6.74 -24.14
N THR A 293 4.97 5.75 -23.70
CA THR A 293 4.92 5.37 -22.29
C THR A 293 6.21 4.63 -21.91
N ASP A 294 6.78 4.98 -20.75
CA ASP A 294 7.94 4.31 -20.16
C ASP A 294 7.58 3.80 -18.75
N SER A 295 7.54 2.49 -18.55
CA SER A 295 7.01 1.89 -17.30
C SER A 295 7.80 0.67 -16.84
N ASP A 296 8.30 0.70 -15.61
CA ASP A 296 9.00 -0.41 -14.96
C ASP A 296 8.29 -0.87 -13.69
N GLN A 297 8.00 -2.17 -13.57
CA GLN A 297 7.43 -2.77 -12.35
C GLN A 297 8.26 -3.93 -11.83
N LEU A 298 8.88 -3.77 -10.66
CA LEU A 298 9.70 -4.79 -10.01
C LEU A 298 9.09 -5.21 -8.67
N SER A 299 8.87 -6.52 -8.51
CA SER A 299 8.47 -7.15 -7.26
C SER A 299 9.56 -8.07 -6.75
N ARG A 300 9.99 -7.90 -5.50
CA ARG A 300 10.94 -8.81 -4.84
C ARG A 300 10.32 -9.33 -3.55
N THR A 301 10.27 -10.65 -3.39
CA THR A 301 9.71 -11.28 -2.19
C THR A 301 10.70 -12.23 -1.56
N ILE A 302 10.87 -12.13 -0.24
CA ILE A 302 11.67 -13.06 0.56
C ILE A 302 10.74 -13.89 1.45
N LEU A 303 10.87 -15.21 1.35
CA LEU A 303 10.25 -16.17 2.26
C LEU A 303 11.21 -16.46 3.41
N LEU A 304 10.76 -16.22 4.64
CA LEU A 304 11.58 -16.35 5.85
C LEU A 304 11.45 -17.72 6.52
N THR A 305 10.39 -18.47 6.20
CA THR A 305 10.06 -19.80 6.75
C THR A 305 9.50 -20.73 5.67
N ASP A 306 9.56 -22.04 5.91
CA ASP A 306 9.08 -23.09 5.01
C ASP A 306 7.56 -23.11 4.81
N ARG A 307 6.80 -22.68 5.81
CA ARG A 307 5.32 -22.73 5.80
C ARG A 307 4.65 -21.47 5.26
N CYS A 308 5.41 -20.40 5.03
CA CYS A 308 4.83 -19.17 4.51
C CYS A 308 4.56 -19.30 3.01
N ARG A 309 3.69 -18.44 2.48
CA ARG A 309 3.37 -18.39 1.05
C ARG A 309 3.46 -16.98 0.55
N ALA A 310 3.97 -16.81 -0.66
CA ALA A 310 3.91 -15.54 -1.36
C ALA A 310 3.35 -15.72 -2.76
N TYR A 311 2.61 -14.72 -3.21
CA TYR A 311 2.11 -14.62 -4.58
C TYR A 311 2.61 -13.30 -5.17
N ALA A 312 3.32 -13.34 -6.28
CA ALA A 312 3.72 -12.15 -7.03
C ALA A 312 3.08 -12.24 -8.42
N ILE A 313 2.08 -11.39 -8.67
CA ILE A 313 1.23 -11.43 -9.87
C ILE A 313 1.31 -10.07 -10.57
N PRO A 314 2.41 -9.78 -11.28
CA PRO A 314 2.51 -8.60 -12.13
C PRO A 314 1.73 -8.84 -13.45
N THR A 315 1.02 -7.83 -13.95
CA THR A 315 0.22 -7.91 -15.17
C THR A 315 0.42 -6.65 -16.00
N LEU A 316 0.62 -6.82 -17.31
CA LEU A 316 0.70 -5.75 -18.29
C LEU A 316 -0.48 -5.85 -19.24
N GLU A 317 -1.19 -4.74 -19.43
CA GLU A 317 -2.23 -4.57 -20.44
C GLU A 317 -1.84 -3.40 -21.34
N ILE A 318 -1.11 -3.69 -22.41
CA ILE A 318 -0.55 -2.67 -23.31
C ILE A 318 -1.35 -2.69 -24.61
N ILE A 319 -1.98 -1.56 -24.91
CA ILE A 319 -2.72 -1.36 -26.15
C ILE A 319 -1.93 -0.45 -27.12
N ALA A 320 -1.07 0.45 -26.62
CA ALA A 320 -0.21 1.30 -27.45
C ALA A 320 1.00 0.55 -28.06
N ASP A 321 1.52 1.08 -29.18
CA ASP A 321 2.60 0.45 -29.95
C ASP A 321 3.99 0.98 -29.56
N ASP A 322 4.15 2.31 -29.48
CA ASP A 322 5.41 2.97 -29.14
C ASP A 322 5.55 3.07 -27.62
N VAL A 323 5.97 1.99 -26.97
CA VAL A 323 6.14 1.95 -25.51
C VAL A 323 7.40 1.20 -25.09
N LYS A 324 7.88 1.52 -23.89
CA LYS A 324 8.87 0.72 -23.16
C LYS A 324 8.23 0.32 -21.85
N CYS A 325 7.86 -0.95 -21.74
CA CYS A 325 7.26 -1.45 -20.52
C CYS A 325 7.93 -2.76 -20.11
N ALA A 326 8.37 -2.84 -18.86
CA ALA A 326 8.93 -4.05 -18.29
C ALA A 326 8.28 -4.37 -16.94
N HIS A 327 8.19 -5.67 -16.66
CA HIS A 327 7.87 -6.14 -15.33
C HIS A 327 8.80 -7.28 -14.91
N GLY A 328 9.06 -7.41 -13.62
CA GLY A 328 9.86 -8.47 -13.05
C GLY A 328 9.33 -8.86 -11.69
N ALA A 329 9.35 -10.15 -11.38
CA ALA A 329 9.02 -10.67 -10.07
C ALA A 329 10.04 -11.72 -9.64
N THR A 330 10.53 -11.60 -8.41
CA THR A 330 11.33 -12.64 -7.77
C THR A 330 10.68 -13.07 -6.46
N VAL A 331 10.71 -14.38 -6.20
CA VAL A 331 10.37 -14.98 -4.91
C VAL A 331 11.53 -15.89 -4.54
N SER A 332 12.20 -15.60 -3.42
CA SER A 332 13.39 -16.33 -3.00
C SER A 332 13.46 -16.50 -1.49
N ASP A 333 14.38 -17.35 -1.01
CA ASP A 333 14.89 -17.26 0.37
C ASP A 333 16.00 -16.17 0.40
N LEU A 334 16.58 -15.95 1.58
CA LEU A 334 17.85 -15.24 1.75
C LEU A 334 18.97 -16.00 1.03
N SER A 335 19.89 -15.26 0.40
CA SER A 335 21.02 -15.86 -0.33
C SER A 335 21.92 -16.67 0.60
N GLU A 336 22.08 -17.96 0.30
CA GLU A 336 22.97 -18.83 1.06
C GLU A 336 24.44 -18.41 0.96
N GLU A 337 24.85 -17.88 -0.20
CA GLU A 337 26.21 -17.37 -0.41
C GLU A 337 26.47 -16.13 0.45
N GLU A 338 25.52 -15.19 0.51
CA GLU A 338 25.62 -14.00 1.36
C GLU A 338 25.62 -14.39 2.83
N LEU A 339 24.77 -15.34 3.23
CA LEU A 339 24.74 -15.89 4.59
C LEU A 339 26.06 -16.58 4.96
N PHE A 340 26.61 -17.41 4.07
CA PHE A 340 27.89 -18.07 4.28
C PHE A 340 29.02 -17.05 4.42
N TYR A 341 29.05 -16.05 3.53
CA TYR A 341 30.03 -14.97 3.58
C TYR A 341 29.98 -14.22 4.92
N LEU A 342 28.81 -13.77 5.36
CA LEU A 342 28.64 -13.06 6.63
C LEU A 342 29.05 -13.94 7.83
N ARG A 343 28.70 -15.22 7.82
CA ARG A 343 29.09 -16.17 8.87
C ARG A 343 30.60 -16.43 8.89
N SER A 344 31.25 -16.51 7.73
CA SER A 344 32.71 -16.64 7.64
C SER A 344 33.45 -15.43 8.24
N ARG A 345 32.79 -14.28 8.36
CA ARG A 345 33.29 -13.07 9.02
C ARG A 345 32.99 -13.01 10.52
N GLY A 346 32.49 -14.10 11.11
CA GLY A 346 32.27 -14.23 12.55
C GLY A 346 30.88 -13.85 13.04
N LEU A 347 29.95 -13.52 12.14
CA LEU A 347 28.55 -13.34 12.52
C LEU A 347 27.89 -14.70 12.77
N ASP A 348 27.11 -14.79 13.84
CA ASP A 348 26.24 -15.95 14.00
C ASP A 348 25.12 -15.95 12.93
N GLN A 349 24.45 -17.08 12.75
CA GLN A 349 23.43 -17.22 11.71
C GLN A 349 22.28 -16.22 11.87
N ARG A 350 21.92 -15.89 13.11
CA ARG A 350 20.83 -14.96 13.40
C ARG A 350 21.21 -13.54 12.99
N ALA A 351 22.39 -13.08 13.39
CA ALA A 351 22.93 -11.78 13.05
C ALA A 351 23.12 -11.62 11.53
N ALA A 352 23.62 -12.66 10.85
CA ALA A 352 23.75 -12.67 9.40
C ALA A 352 22.40 -12.53 8.69
N ARG A 353 21.38 -13.32 9.08
CA ARG A 353 20.02 -13.22 8.51
C ARG A 353 19.40 -11.85 8.75
N ASN A 354 19.50 -11.35 9.98
CA ASN A 354 19.05 -10.02 10.36
C ASN A 354 19.66 -8.95 9.44
N LEU A 355 20.99 -8.99 9.23
CA LEU A 355 21.69 -8.02 8.40
C LEU A 355 21.18 -7.99 6.96
N LEU A 356 20.95 -9.16 6.35
CA LEU A 356 20.41 -9.24 4.99
C LEU A 356 18.98 -8.72 4.92
N MET A 357 18.14 -9.06 5.91
CA MET A 357 16.77 -8.53 6.00
C MET A 357 16.76 -7.02 6.17
N TYR A 358 17.70 -6.45 6.93
CA TYR A 358 17.86 -5.00 7.08
C TYR A 358 18.27 -4.34 5.77
N GLY A 359 19.25 -4.90 5.04
CA GLY A 359 19.62 -4.40 3.71
C GLY A 359 18.43 -4.41 2.76
N PHE A 360 17.65 -5.50 2.78
CA PHE A 360 16.47 -5.64 1.94
C PHE A 360 15.39 -4.60 2.24
N ALA A 361 15.03 -4.39 3.51
CA ALA A 361 14.03 -3.38 3.89
C ALA A 361 14.56 -1.95 3.78
N GLY A 362 15.83 -1.71 4.13
CA GLY A 362 16.47 -0.40 4.16
C GLY A 362 16.47 0.30 2.81
N ASP A 363 16.57 -0.44 1.70
CA ASP A 363 16.46 0.13 0.36
C ASP A 363 15.14 0.88 0.12
N ILE A 364 14.01 0.38 0.65
CA ILE A 364 12.71 1.04 0.47
C ILE A 364 12.59 2.26 1.39
N THR A 365 13.17 2.20 2.59
CA THR A 365 13.10 3.32 3.53
C THR A 365 13.78 4.60 3.03
N LYS A 366 14.62 4.52 1.98
CA LYS A 366 15.24 5.68 1.34
C LYS A 366 14.21 6.55 0.59
N PHE A 367 13.07 5.99 0.22
CA PHE A 367 12.01 6.68 -0.54
C PHE A 367 10.91 7.28 0.34
N VAL A 368 10.99 7.12 1.67
CA VAL A 368 10.06 7.81 2.57
C VAL A 368 10.50 9.26 2.81
N ASP A 369 9.56 10.08 3.25
CA ASP A 369 9.83 11.48 3.62
C ASP A 369 10.98 11.58 4.64
N PRO A 370 11.93 12.52 4.48
CA PRO A 370 13.07 12.68 5.39
C PRO A 370 12.68 12.82 6.86
N SER A 371 11.53 13.42 7.16
CA SER A 371 11.03 13.53 8.55
C SER A 371 10.80 12.17 9.22
N MET A 372 10.57 11.10 8.45
CA MET A 372 10.39 9.74 8.97
C MET A 372 11.68 8.92 9.06
N GLN A 373 12.76 9.34 8.38
CA GLN A 373 14.01 8.57 8.31
C GLN A 373 14.79 8.59 9.64
N GLY A 374 14.45 9.49 10.57
CA GLY A 374 15.04 9.57 11.90
C GLY A 374 16.19 10.57 12.03
N GLU A 375 16.49 11.35 10.99
CA GLU A 375 17.50 12.43 11.04
C GLU A 375 17.09 13.58 11.98
N VAL A 376 15.81 13.72 12.30
CA VAL A 376 15.28 14.83 13.12
C VAL A 376 15.32 14.53 14.62
N ASP A 377 15.10 13.27 15.06
CA ASP A 377 14.85 12.94 16.48
C ASP A 377 15.79 11.87 17.10
N GLY A 378 16.86 11.45 16.41
CA GLY A 378 18.03 10.78 17.02
C GLY A 378 17.86 9.35 17.58
N GLU A 379 16.67 8.88 17.97
CA GLU A 379 16.53 7.60 18.68
C GLU A 379 15.45 6.62 18.14
N ALA A 380 14.60 7.01 17.19
CA ALA A 380 13.48 6.13 16.75
C ALA A 380 13.01 6.30 15.28
N GLY A 381 13.95 6.39 14.32
CA GLY A 381 13.60 6.45 12.89
C GLY A 381 12.82 5.22 12.38
N ILE A 382 12.13 5.36 11.24
CA ILE A 382 11.39 4.25 10.60
C ILE A 382 12.26 3.01 10.37
N GLN A 383 13.55 3.21 10.07
CA GLN A 383 14.52 2.12 9.94
C GLN A 383 14.67 1.34 11.24
N SER A 384 14.85 2.01 12.38
CA SER A 384 14.95 1.37 13.70
C SER A 384 13.67 0.63 14.08
N ARG A 385 12.49 1.17 13.74
CA ARG A 385 11.20 0.50 13.97
C ARG A 385 11.06 -0.76 13.11
N VAL A 386 11.34 -0.66 11.81
CA VAL A 386 11.35 -1.82 10.90
C VAL A 386 12.36 -2.86 11.38
N VAL A 387 13.54 -2.44 11.85
CA VAL A 387 14.57 -3.31 12.43
C VAL A 387 14.04 -4.06 13.66
N GLU A 388 13.38 -3.35 14.57
CA GLU A 388 12.79 -3.95 15.77
C GLU A 388 11.70 -4.99 15.40
N LEU A 389 10.89 -4.70 14.38
CA LEU A 389 9.87 -5.61 13.87
C LEU A 389 10.48 -6.84 13.21
N LEU A 390 11.56 -6.68 12.44
CA LEU A 390 12.25 -7.79 11.77
C LEU A 390 12.90 -8.76 12.76
N ASN A 391 13.43 -8.26 13.88
CA ASN A 391 13.93 -9.11 14.97
C ASN A 391 12.87 -10.09 15.51
N ASN A 392 11.58 -9.79 15.34
CA ASN A 392 10.49 -10.65 15.78
C ASN A 392 10.18 -11.81 14.81
N LEU A 393 10.64 -11.74 13.56
CA LEU A 393 10.31 -12.70 12.49
C LEU A 393 11.39 -13.75 12.22
N VAL A 394 12.59 -13.56 12.76
CA VAL A 394 13.71 -14.50 12.52
C VAL A 394 13.52 -15.75 13.38
N PRO A 395 13.36 -16.94 12.76
CA PRO A 395 13.25 -18.18 13.51
C PRO A 395 14.53 -18.43 14.32
N GLN A 396 14.39 -18.95 15.54
CA GLN A 396 15.53 -19.51 16.26
C GLN A 396 15.86 -20.88 15.67
N GLY A 397 16.71 -20.94 14.64
CA GLY A 397 17.13 -22.23 14.09
C GLY A 397 17.84 -22.19 12.74
N SER A 398 18.44 -23.33 12.40
CA SER A 398 19.22 -23.57 11.19
C SER A 398 18.34 -24.25 10.13
N ARG A 399 17.47 -23.51 9.41
CA ARG A 399 16.79 -24.11 8.25
C ARG A 399 16.72 -23.20 7.04
N VAL A 400 16.89 -23.88 5.90
CA VAL A 400 16.79 -23.44 4.51
C VAL A 400 15.36 -23.73 4.05
N VAL A 401 14.70 -22.75 3.43
CA VAL A 401 13.35 -22.93 2.88
C VAL A 401 13.43 -23.78 1.59
N GLN A 402 12.76 -24.92 1.56
CA GLN A 402 12.49 -25.65 0.30
C GLN A 402 11.14 -25.16 -0.24
N GLY A 403 11.16 -24.20 -1.17
CA GLY A 403 9.96 -23.71 -1.85
C GLY A 403 9.88 -24.24 -3.28
N ASP A 404 8.75 -24.84 -3.65
CA ASP A 404 8.42 -25.13 -5.05
C ASP A 404 7.85 -23.86 -5.72
N PHE A 405 8.55 -23.35 -6.73
CA PHE A 405 8.07 -22.25 -7.56
C PHE A 405 7.04 -22.77 -8.58
N GLN A 406 5.79 -22.31 -8.46
CA GLN A 406 4.79 -22.47 -9.52
C GLN A 406 4.53 -21.11 -10.16
N SER A 407 5.04 -20.91 -11.37
CA SER A 407 4.56 -19.83 -12.24
C SER A 407 3.15 -20.17 -12.72
N VAL A 408 2.19 -19.26 -12.53
CA VAL A 408 0.89 -19.34 -13.21
C VAL A 408 0.99 -18.63 -14.54
#